data_AF-A0A975IYG4-F1
#
_entry.id   AF-A0A975IYG4-F1
#
_cell.length_a   1.000
_cell.length_b   1.000
_cell.length_c   1.000
_cell.angle_alpha   90.00
_cell.angle_beta   90.00
_cell.angle_gamma   90.00
#
_symmetry.space_group_name_H-M   'P 1'
#
loop_
_entity.id
_entity.type
_entity.pdbx_description
1 polymer ?
#
loop_
_entity_poly.entity_id
_entity_poly.type
_entity_poly.pdbx_seq_one_letter_code
_entity_poly.pdbx_strand_id
1 'polypeptide(L)'
;MRNLLRHIGSFWISRFGSPVRDEVTGELLGRAIILVWRGRIHVIGFTGGMPLKPVFRTQDRVRYWRQSLGFTRPEQPDFPRKLPD
;
A
#
# COMPACT_ATOMS: atom_id res chain seq x y z
N MET A 1 -8.51 -14.29 -22.35
CA MET A 1 -8.53 -14.88 -20.98
C MET A 1 -7.88 -14.00 -19.91
N ARG A 2 -6.69 -13.42 -20.13
CA ARG A 2 -5.97 -12.59 -19.12
C ARG A 2 -6.79 -11.42 -18.55
N ASN A 3 -7.61 -10.77 -19.37
CA ASN A 3 -8.45 -9.64 -18.94
C ASN A 3 -9.62 -10.07 -18.04
N LEU A 4 -10.20 -11.24 -18.28
CA LEU A 4 -11.28 -11.79 -17.45
C LEU A 4 -10.77 -12.17 -16.05
N LEU A 5 -9.61 -12.84 -15.98
CA LEU A 5 -8.94 -13.16 -14.72
C LEU A 5 -8.58 -11.89 -13.93
N ARG A 6 -8.15 -10.83 -14.62
CA ARG A 6 -7.86 -9.53 -13.99
C ARG A 6 -9.12 -8.89 -13.41
N HIS A 7 -10.24 -8.98 -14.13
CA HIS A 7 -11.54 -8.43 -13.69
C HIS A 7 -12.09 -9.17 -12.47
N ILE A 8 -12.07 -10.51 -12.51
CA ILE A 8 -12.47 -11.36 -11.39
C ILE A 8 -11.56 -11.10 -10.18
N GLY A 9 -10.25 -11.07 -10.40
CA GLY A 9 -9.28 -10.76 -9.34
C GLY A 9 -9.51 -9.40 -8.70
N SER A 10 -9.73 -8.34 -9.50
CA SER A 10 -10.04 -7.02 -8.97
C SER A 10 -11.34 -6.98 -8.18
N PHE A 11 -12.36 -7.74 -8.59
CA PHE A 11 -13.63 -7.84 -7.88
C PHE A 11 -13.48 -8.52 -6.52
N TRP A 12 -12.73 -9.62 -6.45
CA TRP A 12 -12.47 -10.29 -5.17
C TRP A 12 -11.66 -9.41 -4.22
N ILE A 13 -10.66 -8.68 -4.73
CA ILE A 13 -9.82 -7.82 -3.87
C ILE A 13 -10.57 -6.57 -3.41
N SER A 14 -11.41 -5.98 -4.26
CA SER A 14 -12.26 -4.85 -3.84
C SER A 14 -13.28 -5.28 -2.77
N ARG A 15 -13.73 -6.54 -2.78
CA ARG A 15 -14.70 -7.04 -1.81
C ARG A 15 -14.11 -7.60 -0.52
N PHE A 16 -12.97 -8.27 -0.60
CA PHE A 16 -12.38 -9.04 0.51
C PHE A 16 -10.97 -8.58 0.92
N GLY A 17 -10.31 -7.73 0.13
CA GLY A 17 -9.01 -7.17 0.51
C GLY A 17 -9.12 -6.32 1.78
N SER A 18 -8.04 -6.20 2.53
CA SER A 18 -7.97 -5.35 3.72
C SER A 18 -7.93 -3.88 3.30
N PRO A 19 -8.64 -2.98 4.02
CA PRO A 19 -8.53 -1.54 3.76
C PRO A 19 -7.10 -1.07 4.10
N VAL A 20 -6.46 -0.42 3.14
CA VAL A 20 -5.17 0.24 3.33
C VAL A 20 -5.45 1.72 3.53
N ARG A 21 -5.07 2.24 4.69
CA ARG A 21 -5.20 3.66 5.03
C ARG A 21 -3.83 4.31 5.03
N ASP A 22 -3.81 5.59 4.71
CA ASP A 22 -2.63 6.41 4.83
C ASP A 22 -2.28 6.52 6.32
N GLU A 23 -1.03 6.19 6.66
CA GLU A 23 -0.56 6.25 8.03
C GLU A 23 -0.51 7.69 8.57
N VAL A 24 -0.29 8.68 7.71
CA VAL A 24 -0.15 10.08 8.10
C VAL A 24 -1.51 10.76 8.23
N THR A 25 -2.38 10.54 7.23
CA THR A 25 -3.67 11.27 7.14
C THR A 25 -4.88 10.44 7.57
N GLY A 26 -4.75 9.12 7.68
CA GLY A 26 -5.86 8.20 7.97
C GLY A 26 -6.81 7.95 6.78
N GLU A 27 -6.56 8.59 5.64
CA GLU A 27 -7.40 8.51 4.44
C GLU A 27 -7.37 7.09 3.85
N LEU A 28 -8.50 6.61 3.32
CA LEU A 28 -8.54 5.30 2.66
C LEU A 28 -7.82 5.39 1.31
N LEU A 29 -6.68 4.70 1.18
CA LEU A 29 -5.90 4.64 -0.05
C LEU A 29 -6.45 3.60 -1.04
N GLY A 30 -7.08 2.55 -0.51
CA GLY A 30 -7.66 1.47 -1.31
C GLY A 30 -7.75 0.18 -0.50
N ARG A 31 -7.79 -0.95 -1.20
CA ARG A 31 -7.80 -2.28 -0.59
C ARG A 31 -6.72 -3.15 -1.22
N ALA A 32 -6.12 -4.02 -0.41
CA ALA A 32 -5.14 -4.99 -0.89
C ALA A 32 -5.20 -6.26 -0.04
N ILE A 33 -4.73 -7.37 -0.61
CA ILE A 33 -4.38 -8.54 0.20
C ILE A 33 -2.94 -8.33 0.68
N ILE A 34 -2.75 -8.29 1.99
CA ILE A 34 -1.44 -8.16 2.62
C ILE A 34 -1.13 -9.47 3.32
N LEU A 35 -0.03 -10.10 2.94
CA LEU A 35 0.43 -11.34 3.56
C LEU A 35 1.93 -11.27 3.84
N VAL A 36 2.32 -11.79 5.00
CA VAL A 36 3.73 -11.95 5.35
C VAL A 36 4.10 -13.40 5.08
N TRP A 37 5.02 -13.62 4.16
CA TRP A 37 5.47 -14.96 3.78
C TRP A 37 6.99 -14.97 3.58
N ARG A 38 7.67 -15.95 4.20
CA ARG A 38 9.13 -16.10 4.16
C ARG A 38 9.90 -14.81 4.50
N GLY A 39 9.45 -14.09 5.52
CA GLY A 39 10.08 -12.83 5.97
C GLY A 39 9.86 -11.62 5.04
N ARG A 40 9.01 -11.75 4.01
CA ARG A 40 8.69 -10.66 3.08
C ARG A 40 7.22 -10.27 3.19
N ILE A 41 6.97 -8.97 3.09
CA ILE A 41 5.62 -8.43 3.00
C ILE A 41 5.21 -8.42 1.54
N HIS A 42 4.15 -9.14 1.21
CA HIS A 42 3.58 -9.17 -0.12
C HIS A 42 2.27 -8.38 -0.11
N VAL A 43 2.15 -7.45 -1.06
CA VAL A 43 0.94 -6.65 -1.27
C VAL A 43 0.40 -7.01 -2.65
N ILE A 44 -0.79 -7.61 -2.68
CA ILE A 44 -1.36 -8.18 -3.91
C ILE A 44 -2.63 -7.44 -4.31
N GLY A 45 -2.65 -7.03 -5.58
CA GLY A 45 -3.77 -6.41 -6.28
C GLY A 45 -4.36 -5.19 -5.58
N PHE A 46 -3.48 -4.32 -5.07
CA PHE A 46 -3.87 -3.04 -4.51
C PHE A 46 -4.75 -2.24 -5.48
N THR A 47 -5.90 -1.76 -4.98
CA THR A 47 -6.92 -1.10 -5.81
C THR A 47 -6.77 0.43 -5.89
N GLY A 48 -5.81 1.02 -5.19
CA GLY A 48 -5.61 2.48 -5.21
C GLY A 48 -4.89 2.98 -6.47
N GLY A 49 -5.05 4.26 -6.76
CA GLY A 49 -4.52 4.88 -7.99
C GLY A 49 -3.04 5.26 -7.94
N MET A 50 -2.44 5.35 -6.76
CA MET A 50 -1.02 5.70 -6.57
C MET A 50 -0.24 4.53 -6.00
N PRO A 51 1.08 4.42 -6.26
CA PRO A 51 1.92 3.42 -5.59
C PRO A 51 1.85 3.56 -4.07
N LEU A 52 2.11 2.48 -3.34
CA LEU A 52 2.24 2.52 -1.88
C LEU A 52 3.71 2.72 -1.50
N LYS A 53 3.97 3.64 -0.58
CA LYS A 53 5.27 3.82 0.09
C LYS A 53 5.18 3.16 1.48
N PRO A 54 5.97 2.12 1.79
CA PRO A 54 6.01 1.56 3.13
C PRO A 54 6.66 2.55 4.08
N VAL A 55 6.09 2.70 5.27
CA VAL A 55 6.60 3.59 6.32
C VAL A 55 6.56 2.91 7.67
N PHE A 56 7.49 3.27 8.54
CA PHE A 56 7.47 2.84 9.93
C PHE A 56 6.41 3.62 10.69
N ARG A 57 5.49 2.91 11.35
CA ARG A 57 4.50 3.56 12.22
C ARG A 57 5.19 4.07 13.48
N THR A 58 4.70 5.18 13.99
CA THR A 58 5.06 5.64 15.34
C THR A 58 4.70 4.55 16.36
N GLN A 59 5.61 4.31 17.31
CA GLN A 59 5.34 3.36 18.38
C GLN A 59 4.77 4.10 19.59
N ASP A 60 3.63 3.64 20.13
CA ASP A 60 3.08 4.20 21.38
C ASP A 60 3.97 3.92 22.60
N ARG A 61 4.82 2.90 22.51
CA ARG A 61 5.75 2.47 23.57
C ARG A 61 7.01 1.94 22.92
N VAL A 62 8.17 2.27 23.50
CA VAL A 62 9.47 1.80 23.02
C VAL A 62 9.53 0.27 23.08
N ARG A 63 9.66 -0.36 21.90
CA ARG A 63 9.87 -1.81 21.76
C ARG A 63 11.08 -2.07 20.88
N TYR A 64 12.12 -2.65 21.45
CA TYR A 64 13.37 -2.94 20.75
C TYR A 64 13.28 -4.13 19.77
N TRP A 65 12.33 -5.05 19.98
CA TRP A 65 12.24 -6.31 19.21
C TRP A 65 11.18 -6.30 18.10
N ARG A 66 10.37 -5.23 17.99
CA ARG A 66 9.28 -5.16 17.00
C ARG A 66 9.02 -3.74 16.55
N GLN A 67 8.97 -3.56 15.23
CA GLN A 67 8.53 -2.32 14.59
C GLN A 67 7.24 -2.57 13.80
N SER A 68 6.28 -1.66 13.90
CA SER A 68 5.06 -1.70 13.08
C SER A 68 5.32 -0.98 11.75
N LEU A 69 4.84 -1.56 10.66
CA LEU A 69 4.87 -0.98 9.32
C LEU A 69 3.45 -0.57 8.92
N GLY A 70 3.37 0.58 8.26
CA GLY A 70 2.18 1.11 7.62
C GLY A 70 2.48 1.44 6.15
N PHE A 71 1.52 2.07 5.49
CA PHE A 71 1.66 2.53 4.13
C PHE A 71 1.19 3.98 4.02
N THR A 72 1.79 4.73 3.11
CA THR A 72 1.37 6.10 2.76
C THR A 72 1.51 6.31 1.26
N ARG A 73 0.98 7.42 0.76
CA ARG A 73 1.23 7.85 -0.62
C ARG A 73 2.67 8.34 -0.77
N PRO A 74 3.34 8.09 -1.90
CA PRO A 74 4.59 8.76 -2.21
C PRO A 74 4.33 10.26 -2.30
N GLU A 75 5.22 11.04 -1.71
CA GLU A 75 5.21 12.49 -1.89
C GLU A 75 5.49 12.82 -3.35
N GLN A 76 4.93 13.94 -3.82
CA GLN A 76 5.34 14.47 -5.10
C GLN A 76 6.83 14.83 -5.02
N PRO A 77 7.62 14.49 -6.05
CA PRO A 77 9.01 14.92 -6.10
C PRO A 77 9.09 16.45 -6.04
N ASP A 78 10.01 16.98 -5.24
CA ASP A 78 10.25 18.42 -5.16
C ASP A 78 10.66 19.02 -6.51
N PHE A 79 11.25 18.20 -7.39
CA PHE A 79 11.60 18.56 -8.76
C PHE A 79 10.96 17.59 -9.77
N PRO A 80 10.21 18.09 -10.77
CA PRO A 80 9.65 17.24 -11.80
C PRO A 80 10.77 16.57 -12.59
N ARG A 81 10.59 15.30 -12.92
CA ARG A 81 11.60 14.48 -13.63
C ARG A 81 11.86 14.93 -15.08
N LYS A 82 11.13 15.95 -15.56
CA LYS A 82 11.31 16.59 -16.85
C LYS A 82 11.50 18.10 -16.62
N LEU A 83 12.60 18.65 -17.13
CA LEU A 83 12.71 20.09 -17.34
C LEU A 83 11.70 20.51 -18.43
N PRO A 84 11.16 21.73 -18.40
CA PRO A 84 10.51 22.31 -19.57
C PRO A 84 11.54 22.42 -20.70
N ASP A 85 11.11 22.11 -21.93
CA ASP A 85 11.91 22.32 -23.15
C ASP A 85 12.33 23.79 -23.30
#